data_AF-A0AAV0U8M1-F1
#
_entry.id   AF-A0AAV0U8M1-F1
#
_cell.length_a   1.000
_cell.length_b   1.000
_cell.length_c   1.000
_cell.angle_alpha   90.00
_cell.angle_beta   90.00
_cell.angle_gamma   90.00
#
_symmetry.space_group_name_H-M   'P 1'
#
loop_
_entity.id
_entity.type
_entity.pdbx_description
1 polymer ?
#
loop_
_entity_poly.entity_id
_entity_poly.type
_entity_poly.pdbx_seq_one_letter_code
_entity_poly.pdbx_strand_id
1 'polypeptide(L)'
;MVQILSSTFAGVYNEVLLKKQASIPVNLQNVFMYMDSIVCTLAMLVLGLTGQTAQEALTTANFSVLFTSSVLPMVLIMSVIGVVTSLFLKQLDSIRKAIASALELVFLPLLSAVFFSQPITLYTVAAVCFVGFGVYIYSLPVESTTVTGLPQYTKVASN
;
A
#
# COMPACT_ATOMS: atom_id res chain seq x y z
N MET A 1 -15.32 -0.88 8.65
CA MET A 1 -15.67 -0.02 7.49
C MET A 1 -14.79 1.22 7.42
N VAL A 2 -14.67 2.01 8.49
CA VAL A 2 -13.81 3.23 8.53
C VAL A 2 -12.35 2.95 8.12
N GLN A 3 -11.75 1.84 8.57
CA GLN A 3 -10.38 1.47 8.18
C GLN A 3 -10.21 1.24 6.67
N ILE A 4 -11.15 0.57 6.03
CA ILE A 4 -11.09 0.24 4.59
C ILE A 4 -11.24 1.52 3.76
N LEU A 5 -12.18 2.39 4.14
CA LEU A 5 -12.38 3.69 3.50
C LEU A 5 -11.15 4.58 3.66
N SER A 6 -10.61 4.68 4.88
CA SER A 6 -9.41 5.45 5.17
C SER A 6 -8.20 4.96 4.38
N SER A 7 -7.97 3.64 4.33
CA SER A 7 -6.85 3.05 3.58
C SER A 7 -6.95 3.31 2.08
N THR A 8 -8.15 3.18 1.51
CA THR A 8 -8.39 3.44 0.08
C THR A 8 -8.21 4.93 -0.24
N PHE A 9 -8.77 5.81 0.59
CA PHE A 9 -8.62 7.25 0.44
C PHE A 9 -7.17 7.69 0.56
N ALA A 10 -6.43 7.19 1.54
CA ALA A 10 -5.01 7.48 1.72
C ALA A 10 -4.18 7.03 0.51
N GLY A 11 -4.49 5.86 -0.08
CA GLY A 11 -3.84 5.37 -1.29
C GLY A 11 -4.04 6.29 -2.50
N VAL A 12 -5.28 6.72 -2.76
CA VAL A 12 -5.61 7.64 -3.86
C VAL A 12 -5.06 9.04 -3.61
N TYR A 13 -5.11 9.52 -2.36
CA TYR A 13 -4.57 10.83 -2.00
C TYR A 13 -3.04 10.89 -2.19
N ASN A 14 -2.32 9.84 -1.77
CA ASN A 14 -0.88 9.74 -2.01
C ASN A 14 -0.54 9.74 -3.51
N GLU A 15 -1.30 9.00 -4.32
CA GLU A 15 -1.15 9.02 -5.79
C GLU A 15 -1.33 10.43 -6.36
N VAL A 16 -2.37 11.15 -5.94
CA VAL A 16 -2.63 12.52 -6.40
C VAL A 16 -1.51 13.48 -6.01
N LEU A 17 -0.99 13.39 -4.78
CA LEU A 17 0.13 14.22 -4.33
C LEU A 17 1.40 13.95 -5.16
N LEU A 18 1.76 12.68 -5.33
CA LEU A 18 2.93 12.25 -6.10
C LEU A 18 2.87 12.73 -7.55
N LYS A 19 1.69 12.68 -8.18
CA LYS A 19 1.50 13.08 -9.58
C LYS A 19 1.36 14.59 -9.77
N LYS A 20 0.72 15.31 -8.85
CA LYS A 20 0.58 16.78 -8.93
C LYS A 20 1.91 17.50 -8.70
N GLN A 21 2.77 16.95 -7.86
CA GLN A 21 4.07 17.53 -7.51
C GLN A 21 5.21 16.80 -8.23
N ALA A 22 5.08 16.58 -9.55
CA ALA A 22 6.06 15.83 -10.35
C ALA A 22 7.48 16.44 -10.33
N SER A 23 7.61 17.73 -10.00
CA SER A 23 8.89 18.43 -9.86
C SER A 23 9.65 18.11 -8.57
N ILE A 24 8.98 17.59 -7.54
CA ILE A 24 9.59 17.25 -6.24
C ILE A 24 9.97 15.77 -6.24
N PRO A 25 11.18 15.40 -5.81
CA PRO A 25 11.60 14.01 -5.80
C PRO A 25 10.78 13.19 -4.79
N VAL A 26 10.46 11.95 -5.15
CA VAL A 26 9.53 11.09 -4.38
C VAL A 26 10.02 10.75 -2.99
N ASN A 27 11.34 10.61 -2.82
CA ASN A 27 11.93 10.41 -1.51
C ASN A 27 11.61 11.58 -0.56
N LEU A 28 11.62 12.82 -1.04
CA LEU A 28 11.32 13.99 -0.23
C LEU A 28 9.82 14.07 0.11
N GLN A 29 8.93 13.76 -0.84
CA GLN A 29 7.49 13.67 -0.58
C GLN A 29 7.17 12.56 0.44
N ASN A 30 7.83 11.40 0.34
CA ASN A 30 7.70 10.32 1.32
C ASN A 30 8.20 10.74 2.71
N VAL A 31 9.31 11.50 2.80
CA VAL A 31 9.81 12.00 4.09
C VAL A 31 8.77 12.89 4.76
N PHE A 32 8.16 13.84 4.03
CA PHE A 32 7.12 14.69 4.63
C PHE A 32 5.90 13.88 5.08
N MET A 33 5.47 12.90 4.29
CA MET A 33 4.36 12.01 4.66
C MET A 33 4.67 11.18 5.90
N TYR A 34 5.87 10.58 5.99
CA TYR A 34 6.27 9.77 7.13
C TYR A 34 6.49 10.62 8.39
N MET A 35 7.04 11.82 8.25
CA MET A 35 7.19 12.76 9.37
C MET A 35 5.82 13.15 9.96
N ASP A 36 4.85 13.49 9.11
CA ASP A 36 3.47 13.78 9.56
C ASP A 36 2.84 12.57 10.25
N SER A 37 3.03 11.37 9.68
CA SER A 37 2.54 10.11 10.27
C SER A 37 3.15 9.82 11.65
N ILE A 38 4.46 10.06 11.84
CA ILE A 38 5.14 9.90 13.13
C ILE A 38 4.58 10.89 14.16
N VAL A 39 4.44 12.16 13.79
CA VAL A 39 3.89 13.20 14.67
C VAL A 39 2.45 12.86 15.07
N CYS A 40 1.62 12.44 14.12
CA CYS A 40 0.24 12.05 14.38
C CYS A 40 0.16 10.83 15.30
N THR A 41 1.01 9.82 15.07
CA THR A 41 1.06 8.60 15.91
C THR A 41 1.49 8.94 17.34
N LEU A 42 2.52 9.78 17.51
CA LEU A 42 2.96 10.24 18.82
C LEU A 42 1.89 11.09 19.52
N ALA A 43 1.20 11.97 18.79
CA ALA A 43 0.10 12.76 19.33
C ALA A 43 -1.06 11.87 19.80
N MET A 44 -1.47 10.88 19.01
CA MET A 44 -2.49 9.91 19.42
C MET A 44 -2.08 9.10 20.65
N LEU A 45 -0.80 8.76 20.76
CA LEU A 45 -0.24 8.08 21.92
C LEU A 45 -0.26 8.95 23.19
N VAL A 46 0.15 10.21 23.09
CA VAL A 46 0.12 11.18 24.21
C VAL A 46 -1.31 11.48 24.66
N LEU A 47 -2.26 11.54 23.72
CA LEU A 47 -3.68 11.72 23.99
C LEU A 47 -4.36 10.46 24.55
N GLY A 48 -3.66 9.32 24.66
CA GLY A 48 -4.18 8.08 25.21
C GLY A 48 -5.23 7.39 24.35
N LEU A 49 -5.38 7.79 23.08
CA LEU A 49 -6.39 7.25 22.16
C LEU A 49 -6.09 5.82 21.70
N THR A 50 -4.85 5.37 21.89
CA THR A 50 -4.37 4.03 21.54
C THR A 50 -4.69 2.98 22.60
N GLY A 51 -5.30 3.37 23.73
CA GLY A 51 -5.63 2.45 24.82
C GLY A 51 -4.44 2.01 25.67
N GLN A 52 -3.25 2.58 25.43
CA GLN A 52 -2.04 2.40 26.24
C GLN A 52 -1.57 3.76 26.76
N THR A 53 -1.04 3.78 27.99
CA THR A 53 -0.53 5.02 28.57
C THR A 53 0.78 5.40 27.86
N ALA A 54 0.97 6.68 27.51
CA ALA A 54 2.17 7.14 26.82
C ALA A 54 3.47 6.76 27.55
N GLN A 55 3.43 6.72 28.89
CA GLN A 55 4.54 6.26 29.73
C GLN A 55 4.86 4.78 29.57
N GLU A 56 3.84 3.91 29.44
CA GLU A 56 4.04 2.48 29.21
C GLU A 56 4.63 2.24 27.81
N ALA A 57 4.07 2.87 26.79
CA ALA A 57 4.52 2.68 25.41
C ALA A 57 5.93 3.24 25.14
N LEU A 58 6.31 4.36 25.77
CA LEU A 58 7.64 4.96 25.65
C LEU A 58 8.65 4.47 26.71
N THR A 59 8.30 3.43 27.47
CA THR A 59 9.25 2.81 28.40
C THR A 59 10.44 2.23 27.63
N THR A 60 11.66 2.44 28.14
CA THR A 60 12.92 1.99 27.52
C THR A 60 12.96 0.47 27.28
N ALA A 61 12.26 -0.31 28.10
CA ALA A 61 12.08 -1.75 27.91
C ALA A 61 11.34 -2.08 26.59
N ASN A 62 10.26 -1.37 26.28
CA ASN A 62 9.49 -1.59 25.05
C ASN A 62 10.27 -1.13 23.80
N PHE A 63 11.07 -0.06 23.94
CA PHE A 63 11.97 0.36 22.87
C PHE A 63 13.03 -0.70 22.56
N SER A 64 13.60 -1.35 23.58
CA SER A 64 14.56 -2.45 23.38
C SER A 64 13.96 -3.66 22.70
N VAL A 65 12.65 -3.94 22.88
CA VAL A 65 11.97 -5.04 22.19
C VAL A 65 11.94 -4.81 20.67
N LEU A 66 11.82 -3.56 20.21
CA LEU A 66 11.85 -3.22 18.78
C LEU A 66 13.18 -3.61 18.10
N PHE A 67 14.28 -3.56 18.84
CA PHE A 67 15.61 -3.94 18.36
C PHE A 67 15.96 -5.42 18.56
N THR A 68 14.98 -6.24 19.01
CA THR A 68 15.19 -7.69 19.12
C THR A 68 15.36 -8.30 17.73
N SER A 69 16.29 -9.26 17.61
CA SER A 69 16.67 -9.88 16.33
C SER A 69 15.50 -10.50 15.55
N SER A 70 14.39 -10.85 16.20
CA SER A 70 13.19 -11.37 15.54
C SER A 70 12.28 -10.28 14.95
N VAL A 71 12.25 -9.09 15.56
CA VAL A 71 11.37 -7.98 15.17
C VAL A 71 12.04 -7.10 14.11
N LEU A 72 13.36 -6.92 14.21
CA LEU A 72 14.13 -6.07 13.30
C LEU A 72 13.94 -6.44 11.81
N PRO A 73 13.99 -7.73 11.39
CA PRO A 73 13.74 -8.09 10.00
C PRO A 73 12.33 -7.73 9.53
N MET A 74 11.31 -7.88 10.39
CA MET A 74 9.93 -7.53 10.06
C MET A 74 9.78 -6.02 9.83
N VAL A 75 10.39 -5.20 10.69
CA VAL A 75 10.37 -3.74 10.55
C VAL A 75 11.06 -3.31 9.26
N LEU A 76 12.20 -3.91 8.93
CA LEU A 76 12.91 -3.63 7.68
C LEU A 76 12.09 -4.00 6.44
N ILE A 77 11.46 -5.19 6.43
CA ILE A 77 10.61 -5.62 5.32
C ILE A 77 9.42 -4.66 5.17
N MET A 78 8.73 -4.31 6.26
CA MET A 78 7.61 -3.36 6.19
C MET A 78 8.04 -1.97 5.72
N SER A 79 9.23 -1.51 6.12
CA SER A 79 9.79 -0.23 5.64
C SER A 79 10.05 -0.26 4.13
N VAL A 80 10.65 -1.35 3.63
CA VAL A 80 10.90 -1.55 2.19
C VAL A 80 9.58 -1.58 1.42
N ILE A 81 8.56 -2.30 1.91
CA ILE A 81 7.23 -2.34 1.28
C ILE A 81 6.62 -0.94 1.17
N GLY A 82 6.77 -0.10 2.20
CA GLY A 82 6.31 1.30 2.19
C GLY A 82 7.01 2.14 1.11
N VAL A 83 8.34 2.06 1.01
CA VAL A 83 9.12 2.78 0.00
C VAL A 83 8.76 2.29 -1.42
N VAL A 84 8.70 0.97 -1.62
CA VAL A 84 8.32 0.35 -2.90
C VAL A 84 6.91 0.78 -3.29
N THR A 85 5.97 0.79 -2.36
CA THR A 85 4.60 1.26 -2.59
C THR A 85 4.55 2.67 -3.14
N SER A 86 5.29 3.61 -2.56
CA SER A 86 5.33 5.00 -3.06
C SER A 86 5.98 5.10 -4.44
N LEU A 87 6.96 4.25 -4.74
CA LEU A 87 7.55 4.18 -6.09
C LEU A 87 6.55 3.61 -7.10
N PHE A 88 5.80 2.57 -6.73
CA PHE A 88 4.72 2.00 -7.54
C PHE A 88 3.68 3.07 -7.86
N LEU A 89 3.23 3.86 -6.87
CA LEU A 89 2.25 4.94 -7.09
C LEU A 89 2.79 6.09 -7.96
N LYS A 90 4.11 6.28 -8.03
CA LYS A 90 4.71 7.24 -8.96
C LYS A 90 4.59 6.76 -10.41
N GLN A 91 4.81 5.47 -10.63
CA GLN A 91 4.90 4.89 -11.98
C GLN A 91 3.57 4.30 -12.47
N LEU A 92 2.64 4.00 -11.56
CA LEU A 92 1.41 3.27 -11.80
C LEU A 92 0.26 3.88 -10.98
N ASP A 93 -0.97 3.62 -11.41
CA ASP A 93 -2.17 4.06 -10.68
C ASP A 93 -2.42 3.18 -9.44
N SER A 94 -3.13 3.73 -8.44
CA SER A 94 -3.52 3.01 -7.21
C SER A 94 -4.28 1.70 -7.47
N ILE A 95 -4.99 1.60 -8.59
CA ILE A 95 -5.67 0.37 -9.03
C ILE A 95 -4.66 -0.73 -9.39
N ARG A 96 -3.60 -0.39 -10.13
CA ARG A 96 -2.55 -1.35 -10.50
C ARG A 96 -1.76 -1.80 -9.28
N LYS A 97 -1.58 -0.92 -8.28
CA LYS A 97 -1.04 -1.31 -6.97
C LYS A 97 -1.95 -2.32 -6.27
N ALA A 98 -3.27 -2.11 -6.25
CA ALA A 98 -4.20 -3.04 -5.63
C ALA A 98 -4.15 -4.43 -6.29
N ILE A 99 -3.97 -4.48 -7.61
CA ILE A 99 -3.79 -5.74 -8.35
C ILE A 99 -2.46 -6.43 -8.02
N ALA A 100 -1.36 -5.67 -7.91
CA ALA A 100 -0.08 -6.22 -7.48
C ALA A 100 -0.18 -6.84 -6.07
N SER A 101 -0.90 -6.19 -5.16
CA SER A 101 -1.15 -6.74 -3.82
C SER A 101 -2.09 -7.95 -3.85
N ALA A 102 -3.09 -7.99 -4.74
CA ALA A 102 -3.93 -9.17 -4.93
C ALA A 102 -3.13 -10.37 -5.46
N LEU A 103 -2.14 -10.12 -6.34
CA LEU A 103 -1.25 -11.14 -6.85
C LEU A 103 -0.30 -11.67 -5.76
N GLU A 104 0.16 -10.81 -4.85
CA GLU A 104 0.91 -11.21 -3.65
C GLU A 104 0.10 -12.19 -2.79
N LEU A 105 -1.21 -11.97 -2.61
CA LEU A 105 -2.11 -12.88 -1.89
C LEU A 105 -2.27 -14.26 -2.57
N VAL A 106 -1.98 -14.36 -3.86
CA VAL A 106 -1.93 -15.64 -4.58
C VAL A 106 -0.59 -16.34 -4.36
N PHE A 107 0.51 -15.60 -4.40
CA PHE A 107 1.85 -16.17 -4.27
C PHE A 107 2.21 -16.58 -2.84
N LEU A 108 1.81 -15.82 -1.82
CA LEU A 108 2.16 -16.09 -0.42
C LEU A 108 1.70 -17.49 0.06
N PRO A 109 0.45 -17.93 -0.16
CA PRO A 109 0.02 -19.28 0.22
C PRO A 109 0.77 -20.39 -0.53
N LEU A 110 1.06 -20.19 -1.82
CA LEU A 110 1.81 -21.15 -2.63
C LEU A 110 3.26 -21.30 -2.13
N LEU A 111 3.90 -20.17 -1.83
CA LEU A 111 5.25 -20.13 -1.28
C LEU A 111 5.29 -20.77 0.11
N SER A 112 4.30 -20.47 0.96
CA SER A 112 4.16 -21.05 2.29
C SER A 112 4.02 -22.58 2.24
N ALA A 113 3.23 -23.10 1.30
CA ALA A 113 3.11 -24.54 1.10
C ALA A 113 4.44 -25.20 0.72
N VAL A 114 5.27 -24.54 -0.11
CA VAL A 114 6.58 -25.05 -0.52
C VAL A 114 7.62 -24.99 0.62
N PHE A 115 7.71 -23.87 1.34
CA PHE A 115 8.75 -23.68 2.37
C PHE A 115 8.43 -24.33 3.71
N PHE A 116 7.16 -24.31 4.12
CA PHE A 116 6.75 -24.77 5.45
C PHE A 116 5.95 -26.07 5.41
N SER A 117 5.77 -26.68 4.23
CA SER A 117 4.94 -27.88 4.02
C SER A 117 3.52 -27.71 4.59
N GLN A 118 3.01 -26.47 4.56
CA GLN A 118 1.69 -26.14 5.09
C GLN A 118 0.59 -26.75 4.19
N PRO A 119 -0.40 -27.47 4.76
CA PRO A 119 -1.42 -28.11 3.96
C PRO A 119 -2.30 -27.08 3.24
N ILE A 120 -2.35 -27.17 1.91
CA ILE A 120 -3.23 -26.34 1.09
C ILE A 120 -4.66 -26.88 1.22
N THR A 121 -5.53 -26.11 1.88
CA THR A 121 -6.95 -26.46 1.99
C THR A 121 -7.70 -26.16 0.68
N LEU A 122 -8.82 -26.83 0.45
CA LEU A 122 -9.67 -26.58 -0.72
C LEU A 122 -10.14 -25.12 -0.78
N TYR A 123 -10.38 -24.49 0.37
CA TYR A 123 -10.75 -23.07 0.46
C TYR A 123 -9.63 -22.16 -0.04
N THR A 124 -8.37 -22.47 0.27
CA THR A 124 -7.21 -21.72 -0.22
C THR A 124 -7.09 -21.81 -1.74
N VAL A 125 -7.29 -23.01 -2.30
CA VAL A 125 -7.28 -23.20 -3.77
C VAL A 125 -8.39 -22.39 -4.43
N ALA A 126 -9.62 -22.48 -3.92
CA ALA A 126 -10.76 -21.73 -4.45
C ALA A 126 -10.53 -20.21 -4.40
N ALA A 127 -9.99 -19.70 -3.29
CA ALA A 127 -9.66 -18.28 -3.14
C ALA A 127 -8.58 -17.83 -4.15
N VAL A 128 -7.51 -18.62 -4.30
CA VAL A 128 -6.44 -18.33 -5.26
C VAL A 128 -6.97 -18.33 -6.70
N CYS A 129 -7.82 -19.29 -7.07
CA CYS A 129 -8.45 -19.33 -8.38
C CYS A 129 -9.34 -18.09 -8.62
N PHE A 130 -10.14 -17.68 -7.63
CA PHE A 130 -11.03 -16.53 -7.76
C PHE A 130 -10.24 -15.22 -7.93
N VAL A 131 -9.23 -15.00 -7.09
CA VAL A 131 -8.37 -13.81 -7.18
C VAL A 131 -7.58 -13.82 -8.49
N GLY A 132 -6.99 -14.95 -8.87
CA GLY A 132 -6.26 -15.11 -10.12
C GLY A 132 -7.13 -14.83 -11.35
N PHE A 133 -8.37 -15.31 -11.37
CA PHE A 133 -9.33 -15.01 -12.44
C PHE A 133 -9.71 -13.53 -12.50
N GLY A 134 -9.90 -12.89 -11.36
CA GLY A 134 -10.16 -11.44 -11.29
C GLY A 134 -9.00 -10.61 -11.86
N VAL A 135 -7.76 -10.96 -11.50
CA VAL A 135 -6.55 -10.32 -12.05
C VAL A 135 -6.43 -10.57 -13.56
N TYR A 136 -6.75 -11.79 -14.02
CA TYR A 136 -6.75 -12.15 -15.44
C TYR A 136 -7.72 -11.29 -16.25
N ILE A 137 -8.99 -11.19 -15.81
CA ILE A 137 -10.00 -10.35 -16.49
C ILE A 137 -9.53 -8.90 -16.56
N TYR A 138 -9.00 -8.34 -15.47
CA TYR A 138 -8.54 -6.96 -15.46
C TYR A 138 -7.37 -6.73 -16.44
N SER A 139 -6.53 -7.74 -16.62
CA SER A 139 -5.33 -7.64 -17.47
C SER A 139 -5.65 -7.77 -18.96
N LEU A 140 -6.89 -8.09 -19.32
CA LEU A 140 -7.30 -8.17 -20.72
C LEU A 140 -7.23 -6.78 -21.39
N PRO A 141 -6.71 -6.70 -22.61
CA PRO A 141 -6.65 -5.43 -23.34
C PRO A 141 -8.07 -4.91 -23.57
N VAL A 142 -8.31 -3.66 -23.19
CA VAL A 142 -9.55 -2.96 -23.56
C VAL A 142 -9.42 -2.64 -25.04
N GLU A 143 -10.26 -3.29 -25.86
CA GLU A 143 -10.34 -3.00 -27.28
C GLU A 143 -10.77 -1.53 -27.43
N SER A 144 -9.86 -0.68 -27.90
CA SER A 144 -10.17 0.71 -28.17
C SER A 144 -11.07 0.75 -29.40
N THR A 145 -12.38 0.63 -29.18
CA THR A 145 -13.38 1.05 -30.15
C THR A 145 -13.03 2.48 -30.51
N THR A 146 -12.44 2.65 -31.69
CA THR A 146 -12.16 3.95 -32.26
C THR A 146 -13.53 4.53 -32.54
N VAL A 147 -14.10 5.26 -31.58
CA VAL A 147 -15.31 6.04 -31.78
C VAL A 147 -14.89 7.19 -32.68
N THR A 148 -14.92 6.94 -33.99
CA THR A 148 -14.97 7.94 -35.04
C THR A 148 -16.14 8.89 -34.72
N GLY A 149 -15.88 9.97 -33.97
CA GLY A 149 -16.89 11.02 -33.75
C GLY A 149 -16.91 11.76 -32.41
N LEU A 150 -15.94 11.63 -31.50
CA LEU A 150 -15.94 12.47 -30.29
C LEU A 150 -15.20 13.81 -30.52
N PRO A 151 -15.77 14.96 -30.11
CA PRO A 151 -15.17 16.27 -30.33
C PRO A 151 -13.85 16.40 -29.57
N GLN A 152 -12.84 16.95 -30.27
CA GLN A 152 -11.56 17.32 -29.68
C GLN A 152 -11.77 18.41 -28.62
N TYR A 153 -11.50 18.09 -27.35
CA TYR A 153 -11.40 19.12 -26.31
C TYR A 153 -10.04 19.82 -26.46
N THR A 154 -10.07 21.01 -27.05
CA THR A 154 -8.94 21.94 -27.06
C THR A 154 -8.54 22.24 -25.61
N LYS A 155 -7.32 21.89 -25.22
CA LYS A 155 -6.72 22.38 -23.97
C LYS A 155 -6.74 23.90 -24.00
N VAL A 156 -7.51 24.52 -23.12
CA VAL A 156 -7.46 25.96 -22.90
C VAL A 156 -6.09 26.25 -22.28
N ALA A 157 -5.24 26.99 -22.99
CA ALA A 157 -3.97 27.45 -22.47
C ALA A 157 -4.24 28.33 -21.25
N SER A 158 -3.67 27.97 -20.10
CA SER A 158 -3.57 28.89 -18.97
C SER A 158 -2.59 29.98 -19.37
N ASN A 159 -3.08 31.21 -19.50
CA ASN A 159 -2.23 32.40 -19.35
C ASN A 159 -1.79 32.54 -17.89
#